data_AF-A0A380WSP4-F1
#
_entry.id   AF-A0A380WSP4-F1
#
_cell.length_a   1.000
_cell.length_b   1.000
_cell.length_c   1.000
_cell.angle_alpha   90.00
_cell.angle_beta   90.00
_cell.angle_gamma   90.00
#
_symmetry.space_group_name_H-M   'P 1'
#
loop_
_entity.id
_entity.type
_entity.pdbx_description
1 polymer ?
#
loop_
_entity_poly.entity_id
_entity_poly.type
_entity_poly.pdbx_seq_one_letter_code
_entity_poly.pdbx_strand_id
1 'polypeptide(L)'
;MAQSRRAMVEKIDFYTSFGHGDGGDHRQRLGIATKGPTLLITDLAVWKPDSVTKEFTVVSLHPGVGRDKVQETCGWTVKFADTLEQTPEPTELELQTLRELNARTDAAHKGTAVGARRGSKDG
;
A
#
# COMPACT_ATOMS: atom_id res chain seq x y z
N MET A 1 1.43 -1.26 4.16
CA MET A 1 2.23 -0.19 4.78
C MET A 1 1.46 0.30 6.00
N ALA A 2 2.11 0.45 7.16
CA ALA A 2 1.45 0.94 8.36
C ALA A 2 1.15 2.44 8.25
N GLN A 3 -0.11 2.81 8.25
CA GLN A 3 -0.56 4.20 8.13
C GLN A 3 -0.22 4.98 9.40
N SER A 4 0.43 6.13 9.23
CA SER A 4 0.81 6.99 10.35
C SER A 4 0.97 8.43 9.88
N ARG A 5 0.87 9.40 10.81
CA ARG A 5 1.06 10.82 10.49
C ARG A 5 2.42 11.13 9.87
N ARG A 6 3.43 10.30 10.15
CA ARG A 6 4.77 10.41 9.54
C ARG A 6 4.79 9.96 8.08
N ALA A 7 3.99 8.96 7.72
CA ALA A 7 3.92 8.44 6.36
C ALA A 7 2.92 9.21 5.47
N MET A 8 1.85 9.74 6.08
CA MET A 8 0.78 10.47 5.41
C MET A 8 0.90 11.96 5.73
N VAL A 9 1.87 12.64 5.12
CA VAL A 9 2.10 14.09 5.29
C VAL A 9 1.48 14.92 4.17
N GLU A 10 1.03 16.14 4.48
CA GLU A 10 0.44 17.07 3.50
C GLU A 10 1.41 17.43 2.37
N LYS A 11 2.69 17.57 2.70
CA LYS A 11 3.77 17.85 1.75
C LYS A 11 4.99 17.00 2.09
N ILE A 12 5.50 16.29 1.08
CA ILE A 12 6.74 15.53 1.20
C ILE A 12 7.95 16.41 0.90
N ASP A 13 9.10 16.08 1.48
CA ASP A 13 10.33 16.84 1.29
C ASP A 13 10.99 16.61 -0.08
N PHE A 14 10.79 15.41 -0.65
CA PHE A 14 11.43 15.00 -1.90
C PHE A 14 10.59 13.98 -2.69
N TYR A 15 10.53 14.13 -4.02
CA TYR A 15 9.85 13.21 -4.92
C TYR A 15 10.80 12.16 -5.48
N THR A 16 10.86 10.98 -4.86
CA THR A 16 11.58 9.83 -5.43
C THR A 16 10.84 9.19 -6.61
N SER A 17 9.51 9.21 -6.56
CA SER A 17 8.61 8.74 -7.61
C SER A 17 7.49 9.75 -7.79
N PHE A 18 7.31 10.23 -9.02
CA PHE A 18 6.34 11.29 -9.29
C PHE A 18 4.90 10.76 -9.27
N GLY A 19 4.11 11.25 -8.31
CA GLY A 19 2.68 10.96 -8.16
C GLY A 19 1.80 11.71 -9.18
N HIS A 20 0.64 12.21 -8.75
CA HIS A 20 -0.21 13.04 -9.60
C HIS A 20 0.15 14.53 -9.60
N GLY A 21 1.19 14.92 -8.85
CA GLY A 21 1.57 16.32 -8.64
C GLY A 21 0.40 17.12 -8.07
N ASP A 22 0.21 18.34 -8.56
CA ASP A 22 -0.94 19.21 -8.34
C ASP A 22 -2.32 18.65 -8.75
N GLY A 23 -2.38 17.41 -9.26
CA GLY A 23 -3.64 16.75 -9.63
C GLY A 23 -4.09 17.02 -11.06
N GLY A 24 -5.33 16.62 -11.37
CA GLY A 24 -5.94 16.82 -12.70
C GLY A 24 -5.10 16.26 -13.85
N ASP A 25 -4.76 17.14 -14.78
CA ASP A 25 -3.96 16.91 -15.98
C ASP A 25 -2.46 17.21 -15.81
N HIS A 26 -1.97 17.47 -14.58
CA HIS A 26 -0.58 17.91 -14.36
C HIS A 26 0.45 16.99 -15.01
N ARG A 27 0.28 15.67 -14.88
CA ARG A 27 1.16 14.69 -15.55
C ARG A 27 1.21 14.90 -17.07
N GLN A 28 0.06 15.19 -17.69
CA GLN A 28 -0.02 15.41 -19.14
C GLN A 28 0.68 16.70 -19.56
N ARG A 29 0.53 17.79 -18.78
CA ARG A 29 1.25 19.05 -19.02
C ARG A 29 2.76 18.89 -18.97
N LEU A 30 3.26 17.95 -18.17
CA LEU A 30 4.68 17.60 -18.09
C LEU A 30 5.12 16.57 -19.14
N GLY A 31 4.23 16.15 -20.06
CA GLY A 31 4.53 15.14 -21.08
C GLY A 31 4.63 13.70 -20.53
N ILE A 32 4.17 13.45 -19.30
CA ILE A 32 4.23 12.14 -18.67
C ILE A 32 3.03 11.30 -19.12
N ALA A 33 3.26 10.35 -20.03
CA ALA A 33 2.22 9.52 -20.63
C ALA A 33 1.72 8.37 -19.74
N THR A 34 2.40 8.05 -18.64
CA THR A 34 2.00 6.95 -17.75
C THR A 34 0.87 7.37 -16.79
N LYS A 35 0.03 6.41 -16.41
CA LYS A 35 -1.19 6.64 -15.61
C LYS A 35 -0.96 7.25 -14.22
N GLY A 36 0.24 7.14 -13.65
CA GLY A 36 0.50 7.52 -12.27
C GLY A 36 -0.05 6.49 -11.27
N PRO A 37 -0.06 6.82 -9.96
CA PRO A 37 -0.56 5.90 -8.95
C PRO A 37 -2.08 5.69 -9.10
N THR A 38 -2.52 4.44 -9.06
CA THR A 38 -3.93 4.05 -9.26
C THR A 38 -4.59 3.50 -8.00
N LEU A 39 -3.78 3.09 -7.02
CA LEU A 39 -4.25 2.50 -5.78
C LEU A 39 -3.20 2.73 -4.69
N LEU A 40 -3.65 3.02 -3.47
CA LEU A 40 -2.84 2.99 -2.27
C LEU A 40 -3.54 2.06 -1.26
N ILE A 41 -2.85 1.00 -0.85
CA ILE A 41 -3.35 0.05 0.15
C ILE A 41 -2.50 0.21 1.41
N THR A 42 -3.17 0.49 2.52
CA THR A 42 -2.57 0.61 3.85
C THR A 42 -3.00 -0.58 4.72
N ASP A 43 -2.58 -0.61 5.97
CA ASP A 43 -3.14 -1.51 6.98
C ASP A 43 -4.56 -1.13 7.45
N LEU A 44 -5.07 0.04 7.02
CA LEU A 44 -6.38 0.55 7.45
C LEU A 44 -7.43 0.53 6.34
N ALA A 45 -7.02 0.77 5.09
CA ALA A 45 -7.93 1.12 4.02
C ALA A 45 -7.32 0.97 2.62
N VAL A 46 -8.22 0.91 1.63
CA VAL A 46 -7.92 1.07 0.21
C VAL A 46 -8.31 2.47 -0.25
N TRP A 47 -7.36 3.13 -0.91
CA TRP A 47 -7.48 4.49 -1.43
C TRP A 47 -7.32 4.48 -2.96
N LYS A 48 -8.12 5.28 -3.65
CA LYS A 48 -7.99 5.49 -5.10
C LYS A 48 -7.91 6.99 -5.39
N PRO A 49 -7.15 7.41 -6.41
CA PRO A 49 -7.20 8.79 -6.87
C PRO A 49 -8.61 9.08 -7.42
N ASP A 50 -9.18 10.22 -7.04
CA ASP A 50 -10.36 10.76 -7.67
C ASP A 50 -10.17 10.87 -9.19
N SER A 51 -11.21 10.59 -9.96
CA SER A 51 -11.10 10.52 -11.42
C SER A 51 -10.79 11.89 -12.05
N VAL A 52 -11.16 12.98 -11.38
CA VAL A 52 -10.97 14.36 -11.85
C VAL A 52 -9.80 15.01 -11.12
N THR A 53 -9.86 15.15 -9.80
CA THR A 53 -8.85 15.89 -9.03
C THR A 53 -7.54 15.13 -8.87
N LYS A 54 -7.59 13.79 -8.97
CA LYS A 54 -6.47 12.86 -8.70
C LYS A 54 -6.00 12.84 -7.24
N GLU A 55 -6.73 13.48 -6.33
CA GLU A 55 -6.51 13.37 -4.90
C GLU A 55 -6.92 11.99 -4.40
N PHE A 56 -6.18 11.42 -3.43
CA PHE A 56 -6.56 10.13 -2.87
C PHE A 56 -7.83 10.22 -2.02
N THR A 57 -8.79 9.37 -2.36
CA THR A 57 -10.06 9.18 -1.65
C THR A 57 -10.13 7.75 -1.12
N VAL A 58 -10.53 7.57 0.14
CA VAL A 58 -10.80 6.27 0.72
C VAL A 58 -12.03 5.67 0.06
N VAL A 59 -11.88 4.50 -0.56
CA VAL A 59 -12.98 3.79 -1.22
C VAL A 59 -13.42 2.55 -0.44
N SER A 60 -12.55 2.03 0.42
CA SER A 60 -12.86 0.86 1.25
C SER A 60 -12.12 0.91 2.58
N LEU A 61 -12.80 0.64 3.69
CA LEU A 61 -12.18 0.44 5.01
C LEU A 61 -11.97 -1.05 5.27
N HIS A 62 -10.84 -1.41 5.86
CA HIS A 62 -10.64 -2.79 6.31
C HIS A 62 -11.58 -3.12 7.48
N PRO A 63 -11.95 -4.41 7.67
CA PRO A 63 -12.83 -4.81 8.76
C PRO A 63 -12.40 -4.30 10.13
N GLY A 64 -13.33 -3.71 10.87
CA GLY A 64 -13.09 -3.14 12.20
C GLY A 64 -12.45 -1.74 12.21
N VAL A 65 -12.12 -1.15 11.06
CA VAL A 65 -11.52 0.19 10.98
C VAL A 65 -12.61 1.26 10.80
N GLY A 66 -12.57 2.29 11.64
CA GLY A 66 -13.42 3.48 11.54
C GLY A 66 -12.77 4.63 10.75
N ARG A 67 -13.59 5.59 10.29
CA ARG A 67 -13.14 6.80 9.57
C ARG A 67 -12.21 7.67 10.42
N ASP A 68 -12.53 7.78 11.71
CA ASP A 68 -11.73 8.46 12.73
C ASP A 68 -10.30 7.95 12.77
N LYS A 69 -10.11 6.62 12.79
CA LYS A 69 -8.77 6.01 12.85
C LYS A 69 -7.92 6.37 11.63
N VAL A 70 -8.54 6.37 10.46
CA VAL A 70 -7.88 6.79 9.21
C VAL A 70 -7.51 8.26 9.26
N GLN A 71 -8.41 9.12 9.73
CA GLN A 71 -8.17 10.56 9.84
C GLN A 71 -7.08 10.90 10.87
N GLU A 72 -7.07 10.24 12.04
CA GLU A 72 -6.07 10.46 13.10
C GLU A 72 -4.64 10.19 12.63
N THR A 73 -4.50 9.23 11.73
CA THR A 73 -3.21 8.79 11.17
C THR A 73 -2.85 9.51 9.87
N CYS A 74 -3.66 10.47 9.42
CA CYS A 74 -3.45 11.26 8.22
C CYS A 74 -3.15 12.72 8.56
N GLY A 75 -2.12 13.28 7.93
CA GLY A 75 -1.69 14.67 8.13
C GLY A 75 -2.57 15.69 7.41
N TRP A 76 -3.40 15.27 6.46
CA TRP A 76 -4.35 16.10 5.73
C TRP A 76 -5.79 15.60 5.96
N THR A 77 -6.77 16.41 5.54
CA THR A 77 -8.20 16.07 5.63
C THR A 77 -8.54 14.92 4.70
N VAL A 78 -9.01 13.80 5.24
CA VAL A 78 -9.31 12.58 4.49
C VAL A 78 -10.63 12.73 3.74
N LYS A 79 -10.60 12.46 2.43
CA LYS A 79 -11.80 12.28 1.62
C LYS A 79 -12.22 10.82 1.61
N PHE A 80 -13.52 10.59 1.72
CA PHE A 80 -14.14 9.28 1.63
C PHE A 80 -15.11 9.29 0.44
N ALA A 81 -15.20 8.16 -0.26
CA ALA A 81 -16.17 7.98 -1.32
C ALA A 81 -17.60 8.07 -0.76
N ASP A 82 -18.53 8.54 -1.60
CA ASP A 82 -19.95 8.63 -1.26
C ASP A 82 -20.51 7.25 -0.87
N THR A 83 -20.18 6.24 -1.68
CA THR A 83 -20.41 4.83 -1.37
C THR A 83 -19.10 4.26 -0.82
N LEU A 84 -19.00 4.22 0.50
CA LEU A 84 -17.85 3.64 1.18
C LEU A 84 -18.08 2.14 1.41
N GLU A 85 -17.21 1.31 0.86
CA GLU A 85 -17.26 -0.14 1.02
C GLU A 85 -16.46 -0.61 2.25
N GLN A 86 -16.68 -1.86 2.64
CA GLN A 86 -15.78 -2.60 3.53
C GLN A 86 -14.94 -3.57 2.68
N THR A 87 -13.66 -3.70 2.98
CA THR A 87 -12.78 -4.61 2.25
C THR A 87 -13.23 -6.04 2.54
N PRO A 88 -13.46 -6.89 1.52
CA PRO A 88 -13.87 -8.27 1.73
C PRO A 88 -12.83 -9.03 2.55
N GLU A 89 -13.31 -9.87 3.46
CA GLU A 89 -12.45 -10.84 4.13
C GLU A 89 -11.87 -11.82 3.09
N PRO A 90 -10.60 -12.25 3.26
CA PRO A 90 -10.01 -13.25 2.38
C PRO A 90 -10.82 -14.54 2.39
N THR A 91 -10.92 -15.18 1.23
CA THR A 91 -11.49 -16.52 1.10
C THR A 91 -10.58 -17.58 1.73
N GLU A 92 -11.14 -18.75 2.07
CA GLU A 92 -10.34 -19.86 2.61
C GLU A 92 -9.24 -20.30 1.64
N LEU A 93 -9.55 -20.32 0.34
CA LEU A 93 -8.57 -20.66 -0.70
C LEU A 93 -7.41 -19.66 -0.73
N GLU A 94 -7.70 -18.36 -0.64
CA GLU A 94 -6.67 -17.32 -0.59
C GLU A 94 -5.81 -17.44 0.66
N LEU A 95 -6.42 -17.69 1.82
CA LEU A 95 -5.70 -17.90 3.09
C LEU A 95 -4.80 -19.13 3.05
N GLN A 96 -5.32 -20.26 2.57
CA GLN A 96 -4.55 -21.49 2.42
C GLN A 96 -3.36 -21.26 1.49
N THR A 97 -3.62 -20.71 0.30
CA THR A 97 -2.57 -20.43 -0.70
C THR A 97 -1.48 -19.52 -0.13
N LEU A 98 -1.86 -18.44 0.56
CA LEU A 98 -0.90 -17.51 1.16
C LEU A 98 -0.04 -18.20 2.24
N ARG A 99 -0.65 -19.01 3.11
CA ARG A 99 0.07 -19.74 4.17
C ARG A 99 1.05 -20.76 3.59
N GLU A 100 0.66 -21.48 2.54
CA GLU A 100 1.54 -22.43 1.84
C GLU A 100 2.72 -21.74 1.16
N LEU A 101 2.47 -20.60 0.50
CA LEU A 101 3.52 -19.78 -0.12
C LEU A 101 4.53 -19.27 0.92
N ASN A 102 4.06 -18.81 2.08
CA ASN A 102 4.92 -18.39 3.18
C ASN A 102 5.76 -19.56 3.72
N ALA A 103 5.13 -20.72 3.96
CA ALA A 103 5.83 -21.91 4.47
C ALA A 103 6.94 -22.39 3.52
N ARG A 104 6.70 -22.36 2.21
CA ARG A 104 7.71 -22.67 1.18
C ARG A 104 8.86 -21.68 1.18
N THR A 105 8.56 -20.39 1.27
CA THR A 105 9.57 -19.32 1.33
C THR A 105 10.46 -19.50 2.57
N ASP A 106 9.86 -19.77 3.73
CA ASP A 106 10.59 -20.04 4.98
C ASP A 106 11.48 -21.28 4.88
N ALA A 107 10.98 -22.36 4.27
CA ALA A 107 11.76 -23.58 4.06
C ALA A 107 12.97 -23.33 3.15
N ALA A 108 12.81 -22.55 2.08
CA ALA A 108 13.89 -22.20 1.15
C ALA A 108 15.00 -21.37 1.85
N HIS A 109 14.62 -20.42 2.71
CA HIS A 109 15.58 -19.62 3.48
C HIS A 109 16.30 -20.42 4.57
N LYS A 110 15.62 -21.37 5.21
CA LYS A 110 16.26 -22.27 6.20
C LYS A 110 17.20 -23.27 5.54
N GLY A 111 16.85 -23.81 4.37
CA GLY A 111 17.69 -24.73 3.60
C GLY A 111 18.98 -24.09 3.09
N THR A 112 18.93 -22.82 2.70
CA THR A 112 20.12 -22.04 2.28
C THR A 112 21.05 -21.71 3.46
N ALA A 113 20.52 -21.43 4.64
CA ALA A 113 21.33 -21.20 5.85
C ALA A 113 22.10 -22.45 6.32
N VAL A 114 21.54 -23.65 6.13
CA VAL A 114 22.23 -24.92 6.45
C VAL A 114 23.33 -25.24 5.43
N GLY A 115 23.14 -24.89 4.15
CA GLY A 115 24.17 -25.03 3.12
C GLY A 115 25.39 -24.13 3.35
N ALA A 116 25.17 -22.88 3.76
CA ALA A 116 26.26 -21.92 4.01
C ALA A 116 27.16 -22.31 5.20
N ARG A 117 26.63 -22.97 6.24
CA ARG A 117 27.43 -23.43 7.39
C ARG A 117 28.32 -24.66 7.11
N ARG A 118 28.06 -25.41 6.04
CA ARG A 118 28.89 -26.56 5.65
C ARG A 118 30.11 -26.21 4.79
N GLY A 119 30.24 -24.95 4.35
CA GLY A 119 31.34 -24.50 3.48
C GLY A 119 32.55 -23.88 4.18
N SER A 120 32.63 -23.90 5.53
CA SER A 120 33.74 -23.29 6.27
C SER A 120 34.37 -24.30 7.26
N LYS A 121 35.04 -25.31 6.71
CA LYS A 121 36.15 -26.03 7.34
C LYS A 121 37.02 -26.55 6.21
N ASP A 122 38.08 -25.80 5.92
CA ASP A 122 39.42 -26.27 5.55
C ASP A 122 40.24 -25.04 5.13
N GLY A 123 41.11 -24.61 6.05
CA GLY A 123 42.05 -23.50 5.95
C GLY A 123 42.91 -23.48 7.20
#